data_AF-A0A974YRZ5-F1
#
_entry.id   AF-A0A974YRZ5-F1
#
_cell.length_a   1.000
_cell.length_b   1.000
_cell.length_c   1.000
_cell.angle_alpha   90.00
_cell.angle_beta   90.00
_cell.angle_gamma   90.00
#
_symmetry.space_group_name_H-M   'P 1'
#
loop_
_entity.id
_entity.type
_entity.pdbx_description
1 polymer ?
#
loop_
_entity_poly.entity_id
_entity_poly.type
_entity_poly.pdbx_seq_one_letter_code
_entity_poly.pdbx_strand_id
1 'polypeptide(L)'
;MASTDPFAAIADPNRRFLLEELRRAPKTVNELSQGLPISRPAVSQHLKALLDSNLVSVTSKGTKRIYAINNKGFNRLNFWLDQFWV
;
A
#
# COMPACT_ATOMS: atom_id res chain seq x y z
N MET A 1 14.39 11.37 4.35
CA MET A 1 14.03 9.95 4.13
C MET A 1 13.49 9.85 2.72
N ALA A 2 14.09 9.02 1.87
CA ALA A 2 13.70 8.95 0.46
C ALA A 2 12.23 8.53 0.37
N SER A 3 11.37 9.42 -0.13
CA SER A 3 10.01 9.07 -0.50
C SER A 3 10.12 8.02 -1.60
N THR A 4 9.58 6.83 -1.37
CA THR A 4 9.50 5.84 -2.45
C THR A 4 8.54 6.39 -3.50
N ASP A 5 8.98 6.50 -4.75
CA ASP A 5 8.12 6.94 -5.85
C ASP A 5 6.87 6.03 -5.93
N PRO A 6 5.64 6.57 -5.91
CA PRO A 6 4.43 5.78 -6.00
C PRO A 6 4.34 4.91 -7.26
N PHE A 7 4.94 5.32 -8.39
CA PHE A 7 5.01 4.49 -9.60
C PHE A 7 5.92 3.27 -9.39
N ALA A 8 7.10 3.47 -8.80
CA ALA A 8 7.98 2.38 -8.40
C ALA A 8 7.33 1.46 -7.34
N ALA A 9 6.52 2.03 -6.45
CA ALA A 9 5.78 1.28 -5.45
C ALA A 9 4.72 0.37 -6.09
N ILE A 10 3.96 0.82 -7.09
CA ILE A 10 2.94 -0.02 -7.74
C ILE A 10 3.51 -0.99 -8.81
N ALA A 11 4.75 -0.83 -9.26
CA ALA A 11 5.35 -1.74 -10.24
C ALA A 11 5.48 -3.19 -9.72
N ASP A 12 5.62 -3.37 -8.40
CA ASP A 12 5.78 -4.68 -7.76
C ASP A 12 4.44 -5.42 -7.62
N PRO A 13 4.38 -6.71 -8.02
CA PRO A 13 3.14 -7.49 -8.01
C PRO A 13 2.62 -7.79 -6.60
N ASN A 14 3.49 -8.01 -5.61
CA ASN A 14 3.07 -8.24 -4.23
C ASN A 14 2.48 -6.96 -3.64
N ARG A 15 3.07 -5.79 -3.94
CA ARG A 15 2.51 -4.49 -3.52
C ARG A 15 1.14 -4.23 -4.16
N ARG A 16 0.94 -4.57 -5.44
CA ARG A 16 -0.38 -4.48 -6.09
C ARG A 16 -1.41 -5.40 -5.43
N PHE A 17 -1.06 -6.65 -5.14
CA PHE A 17 -1.93 -7.56 -4.42
C PHE A 17 -2.34 -6.99 -3.05
N LEU A 18 -1.39 -6.44 -2.28
CA LEU A 18 -1.70 -5.82 -0.99
C LEU A 18 -2.66 -4.63 -1.13
N LEU A 19 -2.47 -3.79 -2.15
CA LEU A 19 -3.37 -2.67 -2.44
C LEU A 19 -4.77 -3.16 -2.84
N GLU A 20 -4.88 -4.22 -3.64
CA GLU A 20 -6.16 -4.83 -4.02
C GLU A 20 -6.92 -5.38 -2.80
N GLU A 21 -6.22 -5.99 -1.86
CA GLU A 21 -6.80 -6.48 -0.62
C GLU A 21 -7.23 -5.33 0.30
N LEU A 22 -6.40 -4.28 0.41
CA LEU A 22 -6.70 -3.09 1.21
C LEU A 22 -7.81 -2.22 0.62
N ARG A 23 -8.02 -2.28 -0.69
CA ARG A 23 -9.16 -1.63 -1.37
C ARG A 23 -10.49 -2.22 -0.91
N ARG A 24 -10.52 -3.50 -0.53
CA ARG A 24 -11.75 -4.18 -0.07
C ARG A 24 -12.08 -3.82 1.38
N ALA A 25 -11.08 -3.78 2.26
CA ALA A 25 -11.23 -3.39 3.65
C ALA A 25 -9.87 -3.10 4.30
N PRO A 26 -9.82 -2.28 5.38
CA PRO A 26 -8.63 -2.17 6.22
C PRO A 26 -8.23 -3.51 6.84
N LYS A 27 -6.93 -3.83 6.85
CA LYS A 27 -6.40 -5.12 7.31
C LYS A 27 -5.10 -4.97 8.09
N THR A 28 -4.83 -5.94 8.95
CA THR A 28 -3.56 -6.08 9.66
C THR A 28 -2.52 -6.81 8.80
N VAL A 29 -1.25 -6.70 9.18
CA VAL A 29 -0.16 -7.48 8.53
C VAL A 29 -0.44 -8.98 8.56
N ASN A 30 -1.00 -9.48 9.66
CA ASN A 30 -1.28 -10.91 9.81
C ASN A 30 -2.34 -11.37 8.80
N GLU A 31 -3.42 -10.61 8.63
CA GLU A 31 -4.47 -10.92 7.64
C GLU A 31 -3.92 -10.82 6.22
N LEU A 32 -3.14 -9.79 5.91
CA LEU A 32 -2.52 -9.62 4.58
C LEU A 32 -1.51 -10.73 4.26
N SER A 33 -0.79 -11.23 5.26
CA SER A 33 0.19 -12.31 5.07
C SER A 33 -0.42 -13.66 4.73
N GLN A 34 -1.70 -13.88 5.00
CA GLN A 34 -2.37 -15.14 4.67
C GLN A 34 -2.63 -15.30 3.17
N GLY A 35 -2.66 -14.20 2.41
CA GLY A 35 -2.97 -14.19 0.98
C GLY A 35 -1.75 -14.27 0.05
N LEU A 36 -0.52 -14.29 0.59
CA LEU A 36 0.70 -14.26 -0.22
C LEU A 36 1.67 -15.39 0.17
N PRO A 37 2.38 -16.00 -0.80
CA PRO A 37 3.39 -17.02 -0.54
C PRO A 37 4.73 -16.40 -0.11
N ILE A 38 4.71 -15.39 0.77
CA ILE A 38 5.91 -14.72 1.29
C ILE A 38 5.85 -14.57 2.81
N SER A 39 7.01 -14.33 3.42
CA SER A 39 7.11 -14.20 4.86
C SER A 39 6.43 -12.92 5.39
N ARG A 40 5.97 -12.94 6.64
CA ARG A 40 5.44 -11.75 7.33
C ARG A 40 6.41 -10.56 7.36
N PRO A 41 7.73 -10.74 7.58
CA PRO A 41 8.70 -9.67 7.43
C PRO A 41 8.72 -9.07 6.02
N ALA A 42 8.62 -9.89 4.97
CA ALA A 42 8.56 -9.41 3.59
C ALA A 42 7.29 -8.59 3.34
N VAL A 43 6.12 -9.05 3.80
CA VAL A 43 4.86 -8.26 3.76
C VAL A 43 5.03 -6.91 4.47
N SER A 44 5.68 -6.90 5.63
CA SER A 44 5.93 -5.67 6.39
C SER A 44 6.83 -4.69 5.63
N GLN A 45 7.84 -5.20 4.92
CA GLN A 45 8.70 -4.39 4.05
C GLN A 45 7.92 -3.80 2.86
N HIS A 46 7.06 -4.59 2.22
CA HIS A 46 6.17 -4.11 1.16
C HIS A 46 5.21 -3.01 1.67
N LEU A 47 4.61 -3.20 2.84
CA LEU A 47 3.74 -2.20 3.48
C LEU A 47 4.51 -0.92 3.86
N LYS A 48 5.76 -1.05 4.30
CA LYS A 48 6.62 0.11 4.55
C LYS A 48 6.88 0.90 3.28
N ALA A 49 7.22 0.25 2.16
CA ALA A 49 7.40 0.93 0.89
C ALA A 49 6.11 1.63 0.40
N LEU A 50 4.94 1.03 0.65
CA LEU A 50 3.64 1.65 0.35
C LEU A 50 3.30 2.84 1.28
N LEU A 51 3.74 2.80 2.54
CA LEU A 51 3.61 3.92 3.47
C LEU A 51 4.54 5.08 3.04
N ASP A 52 5.78 4.76 2.71
CA ASP A 52 6.80 5.72 2.28
C ASP A 52 6.44 6.39 0.94
N SER A 53 5.59 5.75 0.12
CA SER A 53 4.99 6.32 -1.10
C SER A 53 3.62 6.98 -0.89
N ASN A 54 3.12 7.01 0.34
CA ASN A 54 1.84 7.59 0.74
C ASN A 54 0.62 6.94 0.05
N LEU A 55 0.73 5.70 -0.45
CA LEU A 55 -0.38 4.94 -1.06
C LEU A 55 -1.24 4.22 -0.02
N VAL A 56 -0.68 3.92 1.14
CA VAL A 56 -1.42 3.39 2.29
C VAL A 56 -1.24 4.28 3.50
N SER A 57 -2.11 4.08 4.48
CA SER A 57 -2.03 4.68 5.81
C SER A 57 -2.06 3.57 6.86
N VAL A 58 -1.63 3.89 8.07
CA VAL A 58 -1.63 2.94 9.19
C VAL A 58 -2.18 3.61 10.44
N THR A 59 -3.04 2.91 11.16
CA THR A 59 -3.57 3.33 12.46
C THR A 59 -3.33 2.24 13.49
N SER A 60 -2.93 2.64 14.69
CA SER A 60 -2.75 1.72 15.81
C SER A 60 -4.08 1.52 16.56
N LYS A 61 -4.51 0.28 16.73
CA LYS A 61 -5.65 -0.11 17.57
C LYS A 61 -5.17 -1.13 18.61
N GLY A 62 -4.84 -0.64 19.80
CA GLY A 62 -4.12 -1.43 20.81
C GLY A 62 -2.75 -1.85 20.28
N THR A 63 -2.47 -3.16 20.30
CA THR A 63 -1.22 -3.73 19.78
C THR A 63 -1.23 -3.98 18.27
N LYS A 64 -2.39 -3.83 17.60
CA LYS A 64 -2.54 -4.12 16.17
C LYS A 64 -2.31 -2.86 15.34
N ARG A 65 -1.55 -3.02 14.25
CA ARG A 65 -1.43 -2.02 13.18
C ARG A 65 -2.43 -2.36 12.08
N ILE A 66 -3.36 -1.46 11.81
CA ILE A 66 -4.40 -1.59 10.78
C ILE A 66 -3.99 -0.71 9.61
N TYR A 67 -3.82 -1.31 8.44
CA TYR A 67 -3.48 -0.63 7.19
C TYR A 67 -4.73 -0.40 6.37
N ALA A 68 -4.77 0.71 5.63
CA ALA A 68 -5.85 1.06 4.71
C ALA A 68 -5.31 1.85 3.52
N ILE A 69 -6.06 1.88 2.41
CA ILE A 69 -5.74 2.74 1.27
C ILE A 69 -5.72 4.20 1.71
N ASN A 70 -4.74 4.96 1.22
CA ASN A 70 -4.68 6.40 1.37
C ASN A 70 -5.14 7.08 0.08
N ASN A 71 -6.41 7.47 0.03
CA ASN A 71 -7.01 8.12 -1.14
C ASN A 71 -6.24 9.38 -1.59
N LYS A 72 -5.64 10.13 -0.66
CA LYS A 72 -4.86 11.32 -1.01
C LYS A 72 -3.62 10.99 -1.85
N GLY A 73 -3.00 9.83 -1.61
CA GLY A 73 -1.87 9.34 -2.42
C GLY A 73 -2.30 8.99 -3.84
N PHE A 74 -3.37 8.22 -3.97
CA PHE A 74 -3.92 7.82 -5.27
C PHE A 74 -4.46 9.01 -6.08
N ASN A 75 -5.09 10.00 -5.43
CA ASN A 75 -5.56 11.19 -6.15
C ASN A 75 -4.41 11.92 -6.86
N ARG A 76 -3.22 12.00 -6.25
CA ARG A 76 -2.04 12.61 -6.91
C ARG A 76 -1.59 11.84 -8.13
N LEU A 77 -1.59 10.51 -8.06
CA LEU A 77 -1.33 9.65 -9.23
C LEU A 77 -2.37 9.89 -10.32
N ASN A 78 -3.66 9.92 -9.95
CA ASN A 78 -4.75 10.11 -10.89
C ASN A 78 -4.65 11.46 -11.59
N PHE A 79 -4.43 12.56 -10.86
CA PHE A 79 -4.28 13.88 -11.46
C PHE A 79 -3.17 13.96 -12.50
N TRP A 80 -2.04 13.29 -12.23
CA TRP A 80 -0.94 13.22 -13.18
C TRP A 80 -1.30 12.37 -14.41
N LEU A 81 -1.95 11.21 -14.19
CA LEU A 81 -2.44 10.37 -15.28
C LEU A 81 -3.44 11.16 -16.12
N ASP A 82 -4.51 11.73 -15.56
CA ASP A 82 -5.57 12.41 -16.31
C ASP A 82 -5.11 13.44 -17.38
N GLN A 83 -3.87 13.93 -17.33
CA GLN A 83 -3.24 14.78 -18.34
C GLN A 83 -2.94 14.12 -19.70
N PHE A 84 -2.91 12.78 -19.83
CA PHE A 84 -2.51 12.11 -21.08
C PHE A 84 -3.67 11.57 -21.94
N TRP A 85 -4.92 11.60 -21.46
CA TRP A 85 -6.09 11.00 -22.11
C TRP A 85 -6.92 12.04 -22.88
N VAL A 86 -6.23 12.88 -23.68
CA VAL A 86 -6.84 13.97 -24.48
C VAL A 86 -7.98 13.48 -25.36
#